data_AF-A0A813HBJ8-F1
#
_entry.id   AF-A0A813HBJ8-F1
#
_cell.length_a   1.000
_cell.length_b   1.000
_cell.length_c   1.000
_cell.angle_alpha   90.00
_cell.angle_beta   90.00
_cell.angle_gamma   90.00
#
_symmetry.space_group_name_H-M   'P 1'
#
loop_
_entity.id
_entity.type
_entity.pdbx_description
1 polymer ?
#
loop_
_entity_poly.entity_id
_entity_poly.type
_entity_poly.pdbx_seq_one_letter_code
_entity_poly.pdbx_strand_id
1 'polypeptide(L)'
;LGEAFFNGWEGQASDQAAAATWFVRAAEHGHRGAQRNLGEMYFQGFGVAQDQAKAFKLLKRAAEPPLSDAQFNVAFMLHTGQG
;
A
#
# COMPACT_ATOMS: atom_id res chain seq x y z
N LEU A 1 32.19 -18.55 21.55
CA LEU A 1 30.84 -18.14 22.00
C LEU A 1 30.27 -17.13 21.00
N GLY A 2 29.82 -17.59 19.83
CA GLY A 2 29.45 -16.69 18.72
C GLY A 2 28.36 -17.26 17.81
N GLU A 3 27.46 -18.08 18.33
CA GLU A 3 26.43 -18.76 17.54
C GLU A 3 25.09 -18.69 18.27
N ALA A 4 24.42 -17.53 18.23
CA ALA A 4 23.04 -17.41 18.74
C ALA A 4 22.24 -16.18 18.25
N PHE A 5 22.67 -15.45 17.22
CA PHE A 5 21.94 -14.24 16.77
C PHE A 5 21.36 -14.29 15.35
N PHE A 6 21.62 -15.35 14.58
CA PHE A 6 21.18 -15.39 13.18
C PHE A 6 19.78 -16.00 12.96
N ASN A 7 19.25 -16.78 13.91
CA ASN A 7 18.02 -17.57 13.69
C ASN A 7 16.70 -16.83 14.00
N GLY A 8 16.75 -15.58 14.48
CA GLY A 8 15.54 -14.77 14.74
C GLY A 8 15.20 -13.79 13.62
N TRP A 9 16.19 -13.31 12.87
CA TRP A 9 16.02 -12.25 11.88
C TRP A 9 15.52 -12.77 10.53
N GLU A 10 15.91 -14.00 10.17
CA GLU A 10 15.62 -14.59 8.87
C GLU A 10 14.12 -14.94 8.73
N GLY A 11 13.50 -15.44 9.80
CA GLY A 11 12.05 -15.67 9.85
C GLY A 11 11.24 -14.37 9.78
N GLN A 12 11.65 -13.34 10.52
CA GLN A 12 10.95 -12.06 10.57
C GLN A 12 11.00 -11.31 9.23
N ALA A 13 12.13 -11.38 8.51
CA ALA A 13 12.24 -10.82 7.16
C ALA A 13 11.35 -11.57 6.15
N SER A 14 11.27 -12.90 6.27
CA SER A 14 10.41 -13.74 5.42
C SER A 14 8.92 -13.43 5.64
N ASP A 15 8.48 -13.32 6.89
CA ASP A 15 7.09 -12.97 7.22
C ASP A 15 6.72 -11.56 6.76
N GLN A 16 7.64 -10.61 6.88
CA GLN A 16 7.44 -9.25 6.37
C GLN A 16 7.32 -9.24 4.83
N ALA A 17 8.12 -10.01 4.11
CA ALA A 17 8.03 -10.09 2.64
C ALA A 17 6.71 -10.75 2.20
N ALA A 18 6.24 -11.77 2.92
CA ALA A 18 4.94 -12.37 2.70
C ALA A 18 3.80 -11.38 2.95
N ALA A 19 3.84 -10.63 4.07
CA ALA A 19 2.87 -9.58 4.38
C ALA A 19 2.84 -8.48 3.31
N ALA A 20 4.01 -8.07 2.80
CA ALA A 20 4.11 -7.09 1.72
C ALA A 20 3.34 -7.55 0.48
N THR A 21 3.48 -8.82 0.11
CA THR A 21 2.80 -9.42 -1.05
C THR A 21 1.28 -9.37 -0.90
N TRP A 22 0.76 -9.66 0.29
CA TRP A 22 -0.67 -9.54 0.58
C TRP A 22 -1.16 -8.09 0.51
N PHE A 23 -0.39 -7.15 1.07
CA PHE A 23 -0.77 -5.74 1.00
C PHE A 23 -0.70 -5.17 -0.41
N VAL A 24 0.21 -5.64 -1.28
CA VAL A 24 0.23 -5.28 -2.70
C VAL A 24 -1.09 -5.64 -3.36
N ARG A 25 -1.54 -6.89 -3.23
CA ARG A 25 -2.82 -7.34 -3.82
C ARG A 25 -4.00 -6.51 -3.29
N ALA A 26 -4.08 -6.31 -1.98
CA ALA A 26 -5.15 -5.53 -1.39
C ALA A 26 -5.09 -4.04 -1.79
N ALA A 27 -3.88 -3.47 -1.92
CA ALA A 27 -3.68 -2.09 -2.36
C ALA A 27 -4.08 -1.87 -3.83
N GLU A 28 -3.87 -2.87 -4.69
CA GLU A 28 -4.33 -2.88 -6.10
C GLU A 28 -5.86 -2.83 -6.17
N HIS A 29 -6.56 -3.53 -5.28
CA HIS A 29 -8.02 -3.48 -5.14
C HIS A 29 -8.54 -2.23 -4.42
N GLY A 30 -7.68 -1.24 -4.14
CA GLY A 30 -8.11 0.03 -3.52
C GLY A 30 -8.31 -0.03 -2.01
N HIS A 31 -7.88 -1.09 -1.33
CA HIS A 31 -8.00 -1.19 0.12
C HIS A 31 -7.08 -0.18 0.82
N ARG A 32 -7.66 0.90 1.37
CA ARG A 32 -6.92 2.01 2.00
C ARG A 32 -5.99 1.56 3.13
N GLY A 33 -6.44 0.62 3.97
CA GLY A 33 -5.60 0.07 5.04
C GLY A 33 -4.37 -0.67 4.51
N ALA A 34 -4.49 -1.34 3.35
CA ALA A 34 -3.37 -2.05 2.75
C ALA A 34 -2.40 -1.08 2.06
N GLN A 35 -2.92 -0.04 1.40
CA GLN A 35 -2.10 1.03 0.84
C GLN A 35 -1.29 1.74 1.92
N ARG A 36 -1.90 2.01 3.09
CA ARG A 36 -1.20 2.61 4.23
C ARG A 36 -0.07 1.72 4.74
N ASN A 37 -0.38 0.45 5.04
CA ASN A 37 0.59 -0.50 5.57
C ASN A 37 1.74 -0.76 4.59
N LEU A 38 1.43 -0.94 3.30
CA LEU A 38 2.46 -1.11 2.28
C LEU A 38 3.33 0.14 2.13
N GLY A 39 2.73 1.33 2.25
CA GLY A 39 3.46 2.60 2.24
C GLY A 39 4.45 2.70 3.41
N GLU A 40 4.02 2.33 4.63
CA GLU A 40 4.89 2.28 5.80
C GLU A 40 6.02 1.24 5.63
N MET A 41 5.73 0.08 5.02
CA MET A 41 6.74 -0.94 4.74
C MET A 41 7.80 -0.47 3.76
N TYR A 42 7.41 0.23 2.68
CA TYR A 42 8.36 0.87 1.76
C TYR A 42 9.14 2.02 2.41
N PHE A 43 8.57 2.71 3.40
CA PHE A 43 9.26 3.76 4.12
C PHE A 43 10.35 3.21 5.05
N GLN A 44 10.06 2.09 5.73
CA GLN A 44 10.95 1.48 6.73
C GLN A 44 11.83 0.36 6.17
N GLY A 45 11.58 -0.11 4.95
CA GLY A 45 12.32 -1.23 4.34
C GLY A 45 11.96 -2.60 4.94
N PHE A 46 10.73 -2.77 5.42
CA PHE A 46 10.28 -4.02 6.05
C PHE A 46 9.76 -5.01 5.02
N GLY A 47 10.51 -6.10 4.80
CA GLY A 47 10.15 -7.13 3.82
C GLY A 47 10.14 -6.67 2.36
N VAL A 48 10.45 -5.39 2.11
CA VAL A 48 10.58 -4.77 0.78
C VAL A 48 11.77 -3.84 0.80
N ALA A 49 12.38 -3.62 -0.37
CA ALA A 49 13.40 -2.59 -0.51
C ALA A 49 12.81 -1.21 -0.17
N GLN A 50 13.52 -0.43 0.64
CA GLN A 50 13.10 0.91 1.02
C GLN A 50 12.95 1.78 -0.24
N ASP A 51 11.78 2.40 -0.39
CA ASP A 51 11.43 3.25 -1.53
C ASP A 51 10.47 4.36 -1.07
N GLN A 52 11.04 5.53 -0.77
CA GLN A 52 10.25 6.65 -0.26
C GLN A 52 9.28 7.22 -1.30
N ALA A 53 9.59 7.11 -2.60
CA ALA A 53 8.70 7.57 -3.65
C ALA A 53 7.46 6.67 -3.75
N LYS A 54 7.62 5.35 -3.66
CA LYS A 54 6.49 4.42 -3.58
C LYS A 54 5.70 4.59 -2.30
N ALA A 55 6.38 4.73 -1.16
CA ALA A 55 5.74 4.98 0.13
C ALA A 55 4.82 6.21 0.07
N PHE A 56 5.34 7.34 -0.44
CA PHE A 56 4.57 8.57 -0.58
C PHE A 56 3.35 8.41 -1.50
N LYS A 57 3.50 7.74 -2.65
CA LYS A 57 2.38 7.49 -3.57
C LYS A 57 1.28 6.64 -2.93
N LEU A 58 1.65 5.59 -2.22
CA LEU A 58 0.71 4.69 -1.55
C LEU A 58 -0.03 5.39 -0.40
N LEU A 59 0.70 6.13 0.44
CA LEU A 59 0.13 6.90 1.54
C LEU A 59 -0.80 8.02 1.04
N LYS A 60 -0.40 8.71 -0.03
CA LYS A 60 -1.25 9.73 -0.67
C LYS A 60 -2.56 9.12 -1.16
N ARG A 61 -2.50 8.00 -1.89
CA ARG A 61 -3.69 7.30 -2.39
C ARG A 61 -4.58 6.78 -1.25
N ALA A 62 -3.99 6.36 -0.14
CA ALA A 62 -4.73 5.93 1.05
C ALA A 62 -5.45 7.10 1.76
N ALA A 63 -4.87 8.30 1.69
CA ALA A 63 -5.40 9.53 2.30
C ALA A 63 -6.43 10.24 1.41
N GLU A 64 -6.42 9.98 0.10
CA GLU A 64 -7.43 10.51 -0.81
C GLU A 64 -8.82 9.93 -0.45
N PRO A 65 -9.85 10.78 -0.31
CA PRO A 65 -11.20 10.28 -0.11
C PRO A 65 -11.58 9.43 -1.32
N PRO A 66 -12.25 8.28 -1.14
CA PRO A 66 -12.88 7.62 -2.27
C PRO A 66 -13.78 8.66 -2.92
N LEU A 67 -13.58 8.94 -4.22
CA LEU A 67 -14.59 9.70 -4.96
C LEU A 67 -15.89 8.95 -4.70
N SER A 68 -16.76 9.54 -3.88
CA SER A 68 -18.09 9.01 -3.67
C SER A 68 -18.69 8.80 -5.05
N ASP A 69 -19.29 7.64 -5.31
CA ASP A 69 -19.90 7.33 -6.62
C ASP A 69 -20.82 8.47 -7.11
N ALA A 70 -21.37 9.26 -6.18
CA ALA A 70 -22.08 10.51 -6.43
C ALA A 70 -21.28 11.56 -7.26
N GLN A 71 -20.01 11.82 -6.95
CA GLN A 71 -19.17 12.76 -7.71
C GLN A 71 -18.80 12.21 -9.10
N PHE A 72 -18.57 10.90 -9.20
CA PHE A 72 -18.29 10.25 -10.48
C PHE A 72 -19.52 10.27 -11.40
N ASN A 73 -20.71 9.98 -10.86
CA ASN A 73 -21.97 10.02 -11.61
C ASN A 73 -22.35 11.45 -12.04
N VAL A 74 -22.09 12.47 -11.20
CA VAL A 74 -22.31 13.88 -11.59
C VAL A 74 -21.32 14.31 -12.67
N ALA A 75 -20.04 13.95 -12.56
CA ALA A 75 -19.05 14.25 -13.59
C ALA A 75 -19.35 13.55 -14.92
N PHE A 76 -19.79 12.28 -14.88
CA PHE A 76 -20.22 11.53 -16.05
C PHE A 76 -21.51 12.09 -16.65
N MET A 77 -22.51 12.47 -15.84
CA MET A 77 -23.74 13.13 -16.31
C MET A 77 -23.46 14.50 -16.93
N LEU A 78 -22.55 15.29 -16.38
CA LEU A 78 -22.16 16.58 -16.96
C LEU A 78 -21.39 16.42 -18.27
N HIS A 79 -20.66 15.30 -18.45
CA HIS A 79 -19.92 15.02 -19.68
C HIS A 79 -20.76 14.34 -20.77
N THR A 80 -21.80 13.59 -20.39
CA THR A 80 -22.68 12.86 -21.32
C THR A 80 -24.07 13.48 -21.50
N GLY A 81 -24.42 14.53 -20.74
CA GLY A 81 -25.74 15.15 -20.70
C GLY A 81 -25.87 16.53 -21.37
N GLN A 82 -24.93 16.96 -22.19
CA GLN A 82 -25.11 18.13 -23.08
C GLN A 82 -24.73 17.78 -24.52
N GLY A 83 -25.71 17.22 -25.22
CA GLY A 83 -25.78 17.09 -26.68
C GLY A 83 -27.24 17.02 -27.07
#